data_AF-A0A3C0WKI9-F1
#
_entry.id   AF-A0A3C0WKI9-F1
#
_cell.length_a   1.000
_cell.length_b   1.000
_cell.length_c   1.000
_cell.angle_alpha   90.00
_cell.angle_beta   90.00
_cell.angle_gamma   90.00
#
_symmetry.space_group_name_H-M   'P 1'
#
loop_
_entity.id
_entity.type
_entity.pdbx_description
1 polymer ?
#
loop_
_entity_poly.entity_id
_entity_poly.type
_entity_poly.pdbx_seq_one_letter_code
_entity_poly.pdbx_strand_id
1 'polypeptide(L)'
;MSSEALTTEIDVTDQPSAETRRQNRIALLAFVISGFFALVYEVCWIRKSSLVMGTTVHAVSTVLAVFFLGLALGNAYFGRKTRHTTEPLKLYAKLEVATGILLVVSVFLLPLVDSLYGMIYATEPLTASGEDAAGGVAQTGVFSTILSRSMRALLIAICLLPPTFTMGGTLPLITRHFVRSDGQGILHSVGWLYALNTIG
;
A
#
# COMPACT_ATOMS: atom_id res chain seq x y z
N MET A 1 4.47 -48.81 45.43
CA MET A 1 3.60 -47.65 45.68
C MET A 1 4.34 -46.32 45.47
N SER A 2 4.90 -46.05 44.27
CA SER A 2 5.38 -44.69 43.92
C SER A 2 5.66 -44.54 42.42
N SER A 3 4.68 -44.88 41.58
CA SER A 3 4.77 -44.68 40.12
C SER A 3 3.44 -44.15 39.57
N GLU A 4 2.88 -43.14 40.23
CA GLU A 4 1.61 -42.49 39.85
C GLU A 4 1.71 -40.95 39.81
N ALA A 5 2.88 -40.36 40.05
CA ALA A 5 3.01 -38.90 40.21
C ALA A 5 3.69 -38.18 39.03
N LEU A 6 3.81 -38.81 37.85
CA LEU A 6 4.47 -38.19 36.69
C LEU A 6 3.63 -38.22 35.41
N THR A 7 2.31 -38.26 35.54
CA THR A 7 1.42 -37.77 34.48
C THR A 7 1.07 -36.33 34.82
N THR A 8 2.08 -35.45 34.73
CA THR A 8 1.82 -34.02 34.57
C THR A 8 0.85 -33.91 33.41
N GLU A 9 -0.36 -33.46 33.70
CA GLU A 9 -1.34 -33.01 32.72
C GLU A 9 -0.59 -32.24 31.64
N ILE A 10 -0.40 -32.86 30.48
CA ILE A 10 -0.29 -32.13 29.25
C ILE A 10 -1.71 -31.65 29.04
N ASP A 11 -2.02 -30.51 29.67
CA ASP A 11 -3.28 -29.82 29.53
C ASP A 11 -3.51 -29.54 28.04
N VAL A 12 -4.39 -30.39 27.53
CA VAL A 12 -5.28 -30.26 26.39
C VAL A 12 -5.18 -28.92 25.69
N THR A 13 -4.81 -28.98 24.41
CA THR A 13 -5.18 -28.04 23.34
C THR A 13 -5.53 -26.64 23.83
N ASP A 14 -4.55 -25.72 23.80
CA ASP A 14 -4.73 -24.29 24.00
C ASP A 14 -5.71 -23.75 22.92
N GLN A 15 -6.99 -24.03 23.11
CA GLN A 15 -8.09 -23.58 22.27
C GLN A 15 -8.13 -22.07 22.45
N PRO A 16 -7.98 -21.28 21.38
CA PRO A 16 -7.89 -19.83 21.51
C PRO A 16 -9.12 -19.32 22.26
N SER A 17 -8.88 -18.60 23.36
CA SER A 17 -9.93 -18.01 24.19
C SER A 17 -10.89 -17.19 23.32
N ALA A 18 -12.15 -17.03 23.76
CA ALA A 18 -13.16 -16.26 23.00
C ALA A 18 -12.67 -14.85 22.62
N GLU A 19 -11.80 -14.28 23.45
CA GLU A 19 -11.14 -12.99 23.21
C GLU A 19 -10.15 -13.05 22.05
N THR A 20 -9.27 -14.04 21.99
CA THR A 20 -8.33 -14.25 20.86
C THR A 20 -9.07 -14.46 19.54
N ARG A 21 -10.17 -15.23 19.55
CA ARG A 21 -11.01 -15.42 18.35
C ARG A 21 -11.65 -14.11 17.88
N ARG A 22 -12.14 -13.29 18.80
CA ARG A 22 -12.70 -11.96 18.48
C ARG A 22 -11.64 -11.02 17.91
N GLN A 23 -10.45 -10.99 18.50
CA GLN A 23 -9.33 -10.18 18.01
C GLN A 23 -8.90 -10.59 16.60
N ASN A 24 -8.80 -11.90 16.32
CA ASN A 24 -8.46 -12.42 15.00
C ASN A 24 -9.50 -12.02 13.94
N ARG A 25 -10.80 -12.12 14.26
CA ARG A 25 -11.87 -11.68 13.36
C ARG A 25 -11.80 -10.18 13.05
N ILE A 26 -11.54 -9.35 14.06
CA ILE A 26 -11.40 -7.91 13.87
C ILE A 26 -10.18 -7.59 12.99
N ALA A 27 -9.05 -8.25 13.21
CA ALA A 27 -7.85 -8.07 12.39
C ALA A 27 -8.08 -8.47 10.93
N LEU A 28 -8.77 -9.58 10.68
CA LEU A 28 -9.14 -10.02 9.33
C LEU A 28 -10.10 -9.03 8.66
N LEU A 29 -11.13 -8.57 9.36
CA LEU A 29 -12.05 -7.57 8.82
C LEU A 29 -11.33 -6.26 8.50
N ALA A 30 -10.44 -5.80 9.38
CA ALA A 30 -9.63 -4.61 9.14
C ALA A 30 -8.76 -4.77 7.89
N PHE A 31 -8.13 -5.94 7.71
CA PHE A 31 -7.30 -6.24 6.53
C PHE A 31 -8.09 -6.19 5.21
N VAL A 32 -9.32 -6.72 5.21
CA VAL A 32 -10.18 -6.70 4.02
C VAL A 32 -10.62 -5.29 3.70
N ILE A 33 -11.06 -4.55 4.72
CA ILE A 33 -11.50 -3.16 4.57
C ILE A 33 -10.34 -2.27 4.09
N SER A 34 -9.13 -2.44 4.66
CA SER A 34 -7.96 -1.68 4.22
C SER A 34 -7.51 -2.05 2.81
N GLY A 35 -7.64 -3.32 2.41
CA GLY A 35 -7.46 -3.77 1.02
C GLY A 35 -8.42 -3.08 0.05
N PHE A 36 -9.71 -3.01 0.38
CA PHE A 36 -10.70 -2.27 -0.41
C PHE A 36 -10.33 -0.78 -0.54
N PHE A 37 -10.01 -0.12 0.57
CA PHE A 37 -9.57 1.27 0.54
C PHE A 37 -8.28 1.49 -0.25
N ALA A 38 -7.37 0.51 -0.25
CA ALA A 38 -6.16 0.55 -1.06
C ALA A 38 -6.48 0.52 -2.56
N LEU A 39 -7.42 -0.33 -2.99
CA LEU A 39 -7.87 -0.39 -4.39
C LEU A 39 -8.57 0.90 -4.82
N VAL A 40 -9.46 1.44 -3.97
CA VAL A 40 -10.10 2.75 -4.23
C VAL A 40 -9.04 3.84 -4.36
N TYR A 41 -8.06 3.88 -3.46
CA TYR A 41 -6.96 4.83 -3.49
C TYR A 41 -6.14 4.72 -4.79
N GLU A 42 -5.79 3.50 -5.20
CA GLU A 42 -5.09 3.24 -6.44
C GLU A 42 -5.87 3.74 -7.66
N VAL A 43 -7.16 3.41 -7.77
CA VAL A 43 -8.02 3.86 -8.88
C VAL A 43 -8.16 5.38 -8.91
N CYS A 44 -8.32 6.03 -7.75
CA CYS A 44 -8.34 7.48 -7.63
C CYS A 44 -7.03 8.11 -8.15
N TRP A 45 -5.88 7.54 -7.79
CA TRP A 45 -4.58 8.01 -8.26
C TRP A 45 -4.35 7.77 -9.75
N ILE A 46 -4.82 6.65 -10.30
CA ILE A 46 -4.77 6.38 -11.74
C ILE A 46 -5.60 7.42 -12.51
N ARG A 47 -6.82 7.71 -12.05
CA ARG A 47 -7.71 8.73 -12.65
C ARG A 47 -7.06 10.11 -12.64
N LYS A 48 -6.49 10.51 -11.51
CA LYS A 48 -5.78 11.80 -11.35
C LYS A 48 -4.51 11.87 -12.21
N SER A 49 -3.69 10.82 -12.18
CA SER A 49 -2.45 10.76 -12.99
C SER A 49 -2.75 10.77 -14.48
N SER A 50 -3.87 10.18 -14.92
CA SER A 50 -4.31 10.20 -16.32
C SER A 50 -4.69 11.61 -16.79
N LEU A 51 -5.32 12.41 -15.92
CA LEU A 51 -5.63 13.82 -16.20
C LEU A 51 -4.35 14.66 -16.36
N VAL A 52 -3.30 14.35 -15.61
CA VAL A 52 -2.03 15.09 -15.63
C VAL A 52 -1.11 14.62 -16.76
N MET A 53 -1.06 13.33 -17.08
CA MET A 53 -0.17 12.78 -18.12
C MET A 53 -0.75 12.84 -19.54
N GLY A 54 -2.06 13.07 -19.69
CA GLY A 54 -2.73 13.14 -20.99
C GLY A 54 -2.91 11.79 -21.69
N THR A 55 -2.19 10.74 -21.27
CA THR A 55 -2.38 9.36 -21.71
C THR A 55 -2.59 8.44 -20.52
N THR A 56 -3.60 7.56 -20.63
CA THR A 56 -3.98 6.62 -19.56
C THR A 56 -2.94 5.51 -19.36
N VAL A 57 -2.28 5.07 -20.43
CA VAL A 57 -1.30 3.98 -20.37
C VAL A 57 -0.11 4.33 -19.48
N HIS A 58 0.50 5.50 -19.65
CA HIS A 58 1.64 5.92 -18.84
C HIS A 58 1.24 6.11 -17.37
N ALA A 59 0.09 6.72 -17.12
CA ALA A 59 -0.43 6.92 -15.77
C ALA A 59 -0.65 5.59 -15.02
N VAL A 60 -1.35 4.65 -15.66
CA VAL A 60 -1.63 3.32 -15.09
C VAL A 60 -0.33 2.58 -14.80
N SER A 61 0.59 2.50 -15.77
CA SER A 61 1.85 1.79 -15.59
C SER A 61 2.73 2.38 -14.49
N THR A 62 2.83 3.71 -14.39
CA THR A 62 3.63 4.37 -13.35
C THR A 62 3.03 4.15 -11.97
N VAL A 63 1.71 4.34 -11.81
CA VAL A 63 1.05 4.14 -10.51
C VAL A 63 1.21 2.69 -10.04
N LEU A 64 0.93 1.72 -10.91
CA LEU A 64 1.12 0.30 -10.59
C LEU A 64 2.57 -0.02 -10.22
N ALA A 65 3.54 0.49 -10.98
CA ALA A 65 4.94 0.25 -10.70
C ALA A 65 5.35 0.78 -9.32
N VAL A 66 4.95 1.99 -8.97
CA VAL A 66 5.20 2.57 -7.64
C VAL A 66 4.46 1.80 -6.55
N PHE A 67 3.20 1.42 -6.81
CA PHE A 67 2.37 0.70 -5.86
C PHE A 67 2.99 -0.65 -5.50
N PHE A 68 3.34 -1.45 -6.51
CA PHE A 68 4.04 -2.72 -6.31
C PHE A 68 5.42 -2.55 -5.71
N LEU A 69 6.16 -1.50 -6.07
CA LEU A 69 7.45 -1.19 -5.45
C LEU A 69 7.30 -0.91 -3.95
N GLY A 70 6.30 -0.12 -3.56
CA GLY A 70 5.98 0.15 -2.17
C GLY A 70 5.61 -1.12 -1.41
N LEU A 71 4.73 -1.95 -1.98
CA LEU A 71 4.36 -3.25 -1.41
C LEU A 71 5.57 -4.16 -1.22
N ALA A 72 6.42 -4.28 -2.24
CA ALA A 72 7.62 -5.13 -2.20
C ALA A 72 8.62 -4.64 -1.14
N LEU A 73 8.89 -3.34 -1.09
CA LEU A 73 9.77 -2.73 -0.09
C LEU A 73 9.22 -2.89 1.34
N GLY A 74 7.92 -2.67 1.51
CA GLY A 74 7.23 -2.86 2.79
C GLY A 74 7.32 -4.31 3.26
N ASN A 75 6.97 -5.26 2.40
CA ASN A 75 7.03 -6.68 2.72
C ASN A 75 8.46 -7.14 3.07
N ALA A 76 9.46 -6.68 2.31
CA ALA A 76 10.86 -7.02 2.59
C ALA A 76 11.35 -6.43 3.93
N TYR A 77 11.01 -5.18 4.22
CA TYR A 77 11.41 -4.50 5.47
C TYR A 77 10.70 -5.10 6.69
N PHE A 78 9.36 -5.19 6.65
CA PHE A 78 8.57 -5.70 7.76
C PHE A 78 8.68 -7.22 7.91
N GLY A 79 8.88 -7.98 6.83
CA GLY A 79 9.13 -9.42 6.89
C GLY A 79 10.43 -9.76 7.64
N ARG A 80 11.48 -8.94 7.48
CA ARG A 80 12.72 -9.07 8.26
C ARG A 80 12.53 -8.60 9.71
N LYS A 81 11.91 -7.43 9.91
CA LYS A 81 11.74 -6.81 11.23
C LYS A 81 10.83 -7.62 12.16
N THR A 82 9.79 -8.24 11.59
CA THR A 82 8.88 -9.09 12.35
C THR A 82 9.54 -10.36 12.88
N ARG A 83 10.65 -10.81 12.29
CA ARG A 83 11.37 -12.03 12.71
C ARG A 83 11.68 -12.05 14.22
N HIS A 84 12.00 -10.88 14.78
CA HIS A 84 12.37 -10.70 16.19
C HIS A 84 11.25 -10.11 17.07
N THR A 85 10.09 -9.80 16.50
CA THR A 85 9.00 -9.15 17.26
C THR A 85 8.19 -10.20 18.03
N THR A 86 8.00 -9.94 19.33
CA THR A 86 7.21 -10.77 20.26
C THR A 86 5.70 -10.55 20.09
N GLU A 87 5.28 -9.35 19.71
CA GLU A 87 3.86 -8.96 19.58
C GLU A 87 3.48 -8.48 18.15
N PRO A 88 3.36 -9.39 17.17
CA PRO A 88 3.08 -9.02 15.77
C PRO A 88 1.73 -8.28 15.61
N LEU A 89 0.71 -8.61 16.40
CA LEU A 89 -0.61 -7.99 16.29
C LEU A 89 -0.60 -6.49 16.65
N LYS A 90 0.21 -6.07 17.64
CA LYS A 90 0.34 -4.64 17.98
C LYS A 90 1.05 -3.86 16.88
N LEU A 91 2.04 -4.47 16.22
CA LEU A 91 2.73 -3.84 15.09
C LEU A 91 1.80 -3.74 13.87
N TYR A 92 0.94 -4.74 13.65
CA TYR A 92 -0.12 -4.68 12.64
C TYR A 92 -1.09 -3.51 12.89
N ALA A 93 -1.62 -3.38 14.10
CA ALA A 93 -2.52 -2.29 14.45
C ALA A 93 -1.88 -0.90 14.25
N LYS A 94 -0.59 -0.76 14.58
CA LYS A 94 0.16 0.48 14.31
C LYS A 94 0.30 0.78 12.83
N LEU A 95 0.52 -0.24 12.00
CA LEU A 95 0.59 -0.06 10.55
C LEU A 95 -0.76 0.32 9.96
N GLU A 96 -1.86 -0.31 10.36
CA GLU A 96 -3.22 0.07 9.92
C GLU A 96 -3.54 1.54 10.23
N VAL A 97 -3.24 1.99 11.47
CA VAL A 97 -3.43 3.39 11.85
C VAL A 97 -2.53 4.30 11.00
N ALA A 98 -1.26 3.92 10.80
CA ALA A 98 -0.34 4.69 9.95
C ALA A 98 -0.85 4.75 8.49
N THR A 99 -1.34 3.65 7.94
CA THR A 99 -1.92 3.60 6.58
C THR A 99 -3.13 4.51 6.47
N GLY A 100 -4.06 4.47 7.42
CA GLY A 100 -5.22 5.36 7.44
C GLY A 100 -4.82 6.84 7.50
N ILE A 101 -3.87 7.19 8.36
CA ILE A 101 -3.35 8.57 8.44
C ILE A 101 -2.68 8.97 7.13
N LEU A 102 -1.83 8.11 6.55
CA LEU A 102 -1.14 8.39 5.30
C LEU A 102 -2.11 8.57 4.13
N LEU A 103 -3.18 7.77 4.06
CA LEU A 103 -4.24 7.95 3.05
C LEU A 103 -4.91 9.32 3.17
N VAL A 104 -5.29 9.71 4.39
CA VAL A 104 -5.91 11.02 4.65
C VAL A 104 -4.95 12.15 4.29
N VAL A 105 -3.71 12.07 4.77
CA VAL A 105 -2.64 13.05 4.48
C VAL A 105 -2.42 13.17 2.97
N SER A 106 -2.36 12.06 2.23
CA SER A 106 -2.20 12.07 0.77
C SER A 106 -3.35 12.79 0.07
N VAL A 107 -4.60 12.65 0.52
CA VAL A 107 -5.74 13.40 -0.03
C VAL A 107 -5.59 14.90 0.21
N PHE A 108 -5.16 15.31 1.41
CA PHE A 108 -4.92 16.72 1.72
C PHE A 108 -3.68 17.32 1.04
N LEU A 109 -2.73 16.50 0.62
CA LEU A 109 -1.60 16.96 -0.20
C LEU A 109 -2.00 17.23 -1.65
N LEU A 110 -3.13 16.71 -2.15
CA LEU A 110 -3.54 16.88 -3.55
C LEU A 110 -3.65 18.35 -4.01
N PRO A 111 -4.28 19.28 -3.27
CA PRO A 111 -4.36 20.68 -3.67
C PRO A 111 -3.00 21.38 -3.69
N LEU A 112 -2.08 20.96 -2.80
CA LEU A 112 -0.71 21.47 -2.77
C LEU A 112 0.06 20.99 -4.00
N VAL A 113 -0.08 19.72 -4.34
CA VAL A 113 0.50 19.12 -5.55
C VAL A 113 -0.05 19.79 -6.80
N ASP A 114 -1.37 20.01 -6.89
CA ASP A 114 -2.02 20.74 -8.00
C ASP A 114 -1.54 22.20 -8.09
N SER A 115 -1.32 22.88 -6.96
CA SER A 115 -0.81 24.26 -6.92
C SER A 115 0.65 24.35 -7.35
N LEU A 116 1.49 23.41 -6.89
CA LEU A 116 2.89 23.30 -7.32
C LEU A 116 2.98 22.98 -8.81
N TYR A 117 2.09 22.12 -9.33
CA TYR A 117 1.96 21.89 -10.76
C TYR A 117 1.55 23.17 -11.50
N GLY A 118 0.52 23.87 -11.03
CA GLY A 118 0.09 25.14 -11.61
C GLY A 118 1.22 26.16 -11.70
N MET A 119 2.08 26.24 -10.68
CA MET A 119 3.22 27.16 -10.66
C MET A 119 4.35 26.75 -11.63
N ILE A 120 4.60 25.46 -11.78
CA ILE A 120 5.63 24.93 -12.69
C ILE A 120 5.20 25.02 -14.17
N TYR A 121 3.89 24.93 -14.46
CA TYR A 121 3.34 24.95 -15.82
C TYR A 121 2.62 26.24 -16.21
N ALA A 122 2.42 27.20 -15.31
CA ALA A 122 1.93 28.56 -15.67
C ALA A 122 2.89 29.30 -16.63
N THR A 123 4.09 28.78 -16.84
CA THR A 123 5.09 29.27 -17.77
C THR A 123 5.07 28.59 -19.14
N GLU A 124 4.35 27.47 -19.30
CA GLU A 124 4.00 26.94 -20.63
C GLU A 124 2.82 27.77 -21.12
N PRO A 125 3.00 28.65 -22.10
CA PRO A 125 1.90 29.47 -22.59
C PRO A 125 0.80 28.53 -23.09
N LEU A 126 -0.45 28.84 -22.75
CA LEU A 126 -1.61 28.37 -23.48
C LEU A 126 -1.52 28.85 -24.94
N THR A 127 -0.66 28.24 -25.76
CA THR A 127 -0.55 28.54 -27.18
C THR A 127 -0.30 27.25 -27.94
N ALA A 128 -1.39 26.54 -28.23
CA ALA A 128 -1.58 25.84 -29.49
C ALA A 128 -3.07 25.56 -29.72
N SER A 129 -3.89 26.61 -29.58
CA SER A 129 -5.18 26.73 -30.27
C SER A 129 -5.08 27.81 -31.35
N GLY A 130 -3.98 27.80 -32.12
CA GLY A 130 -3.71 28.78 -33.17
C GLY A 130 -2.60 28.26 -34.09
N GLU A 131 -2.83 28.37 -35.40
CA GLU A 131 -2.21 27.61 -36.49
C GLU A 131 -0.77 28.03 -36.88
N ASP A 132 -0.04 28.81 -36.06
CA ASP A 132 1.19 29.48 -36.49
C ASP A 132 2.46 29.12 -35.68
N ALA A 133 2.88 27.86 -35.69
CA ALA A 133 4.11 27.42 -34.98
C ALA A 133 5.13 26.67 -35.86
N ALA A 134 5.30 27.10 -37.11
CA ALA A 134 6.27 26.52 -38.04
C ALA A 134 7.75 26.96 -37.85
N GLY A 135 8.09 27.73 -36.82
CA GLY A 135 9.32 28.55 -36.88
C GLY A 135 10.53 28.23 -36.00
N GLY A 136 10.40 27.71 -34.76
CA GLY A 136 11.56 27.83 -33.85
C GLY A 136 11.60 27.11 -32.50
N VAL A 137 10.73 26.15 -32.21
CA VAL A 137 10.65 25.53 -30.85
C VAL A 137 11.15 24.08 -30.81
N ALA A 138 11.69 23.55 -31.90
CA ALA A 138 11.89 22.12 -32.08
C ALA A 138 13.05 21.50 -31.25
N GLN A 139 14.01 22.27 -30.72
CA GLN A 139 15.19 21.69 -30.05
C GLN A 139 15.25 21.90 -28.53
N THR A 140 14.51 22.87 -27.98
CA THR A 140 14.46 23.16 -26.54
C THR A 140 13.26 22.47 -25.84
N GLY A 141 12.28 21.96 -26.59
CA GLY A 141 11.02 21.41 -26.06
C GLY A 141 11.05 19.93 -25.64
N VAL A 142 11.99 19.12 -26.11
CA VAL A 142 12.02 17.68 -25.76
C VAL A 142 12.58 17.47 -24.35
N PHE A 143 13.61 18.23 -23.98
CA PHE A 143 14.19 18.15 -22.64
C PHE A 143 13.23 18.70 -21.57
N SER A 144 12.55 19.83 -21.84
CA SER A 144 11.55 20.39 -20.93
C SER A 144 10.37 19.44 -20.74
N THR A 145 9.86 18.82 -21.82
CA THR A 145 8.76 17.87 -21.75
C THR A 145 9.13 16.57 -21.02
N ILE A 146 10.32 16.00 -21.25
CA ILE A 146 10.79 14.80 -20.52
C ILE A 146 11.01 15.11 -19.03
N LEU A 147 11.67 16.23 -18.71
CA LEU A 147 11.91 16.65 -17.33
C LEU A 147 10.59 16.86 -16.58
N SER A 148 9.61 17.48 -17.24
CA SER A 148 8.27 17.71 -16.70
C SER A 148 7.52 16.40 -16.39
N ARG A 149 7.62 15.40 -17.27
CA ARG A 149 7.03 14.05 -17.09
C ARG A 149 7.69 13.29 -15.95
N SER A 150 9.02 13.34 -15.85
CA SER A 150 9.78 12.68 -14.77
C SER A 150 9.49 13.29 -13.41
N MET A 151 9.38 14.63 -13.33
CA MET A 151 9.02 15.33 -12.09
C MET A 151 7.60 14.99 -11.63
N ARG A 152 6.66 14.78 -12.58
CA ARG A 152 5.30 14.30 -12.28
C ARG A 152 5.33 12.90 -11.68
N ALA A 153 6.05 11.97 -12.30
CA ALA A 153 6.20 10.60 -11.81
C ALA A 153 6.82 10.57 -10.41
N LEU A 154 7.79 11.45 -10.12
CA LEU A 154 8.42 11.55 -8.82
C LEU A 154 7.46 12.05 -7.73
N LEU A 155 6.67 13.08 -8.01
CA LEU A 155 5.68 13.61 -7.05
C LEU A 155 4.58 12.57 -6.74
N ILE A 156 4.09 11.89 -7.77
CA ILE A 156 3.16 10.76 -7.63
C ILE A 156 3.80 9.68 -6.77
N ALA A 157 5.05 9.31 -7.05
CA ALA A 157 5.78 8.33 -6.27
C ALA A 157 5.91 8.74 -4.79
N ILE A 158 6.28 9.98 -4.49
CA ILE A 158 6.39 10.48 -3.12
C ILE A 158 5.07 10.40 -2.36
N CYS A 159 3.93 10.59 -3.03
CA CYS A 159 2.61 10.53 -2.39
C CYS A 159 2.09 9.09 -2.23
N LEU A 160 2.41 8.19 -3.17
CA LEU A 160 1.95 6.79 -3.16
C LEU A 160 2.85 5.86 -2.34
N LEU A 161 4.16 6.10 -2.31
CA LEU A 161 5.13 5.19 -1.72
C LEU A 161 4.96 5.04 -0.20
N PRO A 162 4.70 6.10 0.61
CA PRO A 162 4.48 5.95 2.04
C PRO A 162 3.30 5.04 2.41
N PRO A 163 2.05 5.25 1.92
CA PRO A 163 0.93 4.36 2.27
C PRO A 163 1.16 2.94 1.73
N THR A 164 1.65 2.78 0.50
CA THR A 164 1.92 1.44 -0.08
C THR A 164 3.01 0.68 0.65
N PHE A 165 4.05 1.37 1.15
CA PHE A 165 5.07 0.77 1.99
C PHE A 165 4.49 0.23 3.30
N THR A 166 3.59 0.98 3.95
CA THR A 166 2.91 0.48 5.16
C THR A 166 1.99 -0.69 4.87
N MET A 167 1.25 -0.65 3.76
CA MET A 167 0.39 -1.74 3.29
C MET A 167 1.19 -3.01 2.99
N GLY A 168 2.39 -2.90 2.41
CA GLY A 168 3.26 -4.04 2.14
C GLY A 168 3.66 -4.82 3.40
N GLY A 169 3.64 -4.17 4.56
CA GLY A 169 3.97 -4.79 5.84
C GLY A 169 2.84 -5.59 6.51
N THR A 170 1.59 -5.44 6.08
CA THR A 170 0.43 -6.02 6.78
C THR A 170 0.34 -7.54 6.63
N LEU A 171 0.61 -8.07 5.44
CA LEU A 171 0.56 -9.49 5.12
C LEU A 171 1.59 -10.35 5.90
N PRO A 172 2.90 -10.00 5.95
CA PRO A 172 3.87 -10.77 6.75
C PRO A 172 3.56 -10.73 8.26
N LEU A 173 2.88 -9.69 8.75
CA LEU A 173 2.45 -9.57 10.14
C LEU A 173 1.28 -10.49 10.47
N ILE A 174 0.24 -10.49 9.63
CA ILE A 174 -0.94 -11.35 9.77
C ILE A 174 -0.51 -12.81 9.69
N THR A 175 0.22 -13.20 8.65
CA THR A 175 0.68 -14.59 8.47
C THR A 175 1.46 -15.11 9.68
N ARG A 176 2.37 -14.31 10.25
CA ARG A 176 3.11 -14.70 11.46
C ARG A 176 2.21 -14.89 12.69
N HIS A 177 1.18 -14.07 12.84
CA HIS A 177 0.21 -14.21 13.94
C HIS A 177 -0.57 -15.52 13.81
N PHE A 178 -1.10 -15.81 12.63
CA PHE A 178 -1.86 -17.05 12.38
C PHE A 178 -1.00 -18.32 12.44
N VAL A 179 0.26 -18.27 11.97
CA VAL A 179 1.21 -19.40 12.08
C VAL A 179 1.60 -19.70 13.54
N ARG A 180 1.60 -18.69 14.41
CA ARG A 180 1.86 -18.89 15.85
C ARG A 180 0.65 -19.41 16.61
N SER A 181 -0.57 -19.08 16.18
CA SER A 181 -1.81 -19.46 16.88
C SER A 181 -2.43 -20.77 16.39
N ASP A 182 -2.32 -21.08 15.10
CA ASP A 182 -2.83 -22.32 14.52
C ASP A 182 -1.67 -23.04 13.82
N GLY A 183 -1.26 -24.21 14.34
CA GLY A 183 -0.29 -25.11 13.69
C GLY A 183 -0.75 -25.68 12.34
N GLN A 184 -1.83 -25.14 11.76
CA GLN A 184 -2.43 -25.58 10.50
C GLN A 184 -2.05 -24.60 9.36
N GLY A 185 -1.01 -24.97 8.62
CA GLY A 185 -0.78 -24.63 7.21
C GLY A 185 -0.88 -23.16 6.76
N ILE A 186 0.29 -22.53 6.58
CA ILE A 186 0.49 -21.23 5.89
C ILE A 186 -0.35 -21.08 4.61
N LEU A 187 -0.52 -22.16 3.83
CA LEU A 187 -1.22 -22.13 2.54
C LEU A 187 -2.72 -21.80 2.63
N HIS A 188 -3.45 -22.33 3.62
CA HIS A 188 -4.90 -22.13 3.69
C HIS A 188 -5.26 -20.71 4.14
N SER A 189 -4.51 -20.18 5.11
CA SER A 189 -4.69 -18.81 5.60
C SER A 189 -4.34 -17.76 4.55
N VAL A 190 -3.26 -17.95 3.78
CA VAL A 190 -2.88 -17.05 2.68
C VAL A 190 -3.87 -17.13 1.52
N GLY A 191 -4.38 -18.33 1.18
CA GLY A 191 -5.39 -18.52 0.14
C GLY A 191 -6.71 -17.81 0.44
N TRP A 192 -7.22 -17.90 1.68
CA TRP A 192 -8.42 -17.18 2.10
C TRP A 192 -8.22 -15.66 2.17
N LEU A 193 -7.04 -15.19 2.63
CA LEU A 193 -6.69 -13.77 2.60
C LEU A 193 -6.67 -13.22 1.17
N TYR A 194 -6.16 -14.00 0.22
CA TYR A 194 -6.14 -13.63 -1.20
C TYR A 194 -7.56 -13.65 -1.81
N ALA A 195 -8.38 -14.66 -1.50
CA ALA A 195 -9.77 -14.73 -1.94
C ALA A 195 -10.63 -13.57 -1.41
N LEU A 196 -10.42 -13.16 -0.16
CA LEU A 196 -11.09 -12.02 0.45
C LEU A 196 -10.64 -10.68 -0.15
N ASN A 197 -9.37 -10.55 -0.54
CA ASN A 197 -8.86 -9.36 -1.23
C ASN A 197 -9.48 -9.20 -2.63
N THR A 198 -9.78 -10.31 -3.32
CA THR A 198 -10.46 -10.31 -4.64
C THR A 198 -11.96 -9.96 -4.58
N ILE A 199 -12.60 -10.06 -3.41
CA ILE A 199 -14.03 -9.71 -3.24
C ILE A 199 -14.25 -8.21 -3.07
N GLY A 200 -13.25 -7.49 -2.55
CA GLY A 200 -13.26 -6.02 -2.46
C GLY A 200 -12.99 -5.37 -3.81
#